data_AF-A0A1F3A3K3-F1
#
_entry.id   AF-A0A1F3A3K3-F1
#
_cell.length_a   1.000
_cell.length_b   1.000
_cell.length_c   1.000
_cell.angle_alpha   90.00
_cell.angle_beta   90.00
_cell.angle_gamma   90.00
#
_symmetry.space_group_name_H-M   'P 1'
#
loop_
_entity.id
_entity.type
_entity.pdbx_description
1 polymer ?
#
loop_
_entity_poly.entity_id
_entity_poly.type
_entity_poly.pdbx_seq_one_letter_code
_entity_poly.pdbx_strand_id
1 'polypeptide(L)'
;MGLIFNTPATIEMTEKANSLFSNASIGWWRQTPQRNWYAGVTTKKKLHEIAKAINFFPSNGETSNEGRNWIKWLKEMHKGSGTTPAEQILKIVDHALGDDPKCAEIFFCIIPTSANYATVTPSKVGPPNAYTRLITIETPTLATMKRMVRRRAAARRKARTKKKS
;
A
#
# COMPACT_ATOMS: atom_id res chain seq x y z
N MET A 1 -10.56 -14.29 2.83
CA MET A 1 -9.90 -14.43 1.52
C MET A 1 -8.89 -13.31 1.41
N GLY A 2 -7.63 -13.61 1.08
CA GLY A 2 -6.61 -12.58 0.79
C GLY A 2 -6.76 -12.16 -0.67
N LEU A 3 -6.55 -10.88 -0.99
CA LEU A 3 -6.55 -10.45 -2.39
C LEU A 3 -5.46 -11.15 -3.16
N ILE A 4 -5.80 -11.50 -4.38
CA ILE A 4 -4.83 -11.90 -5.39
C ILE A 4 -4.14 -10.61 -5.84
N PHE A 5 -2.83 -10.50 -5.63
CA PHE A 5 -2.04 -9.42 -6.22
C PHE A 5 -1.75 -9.79 -7.67
N ASN A 6 -1.89 -8.82 -8.59
CA ASN A 6 -2.10 -8.95 -10.04
C ASN A 6 -3.55 -9.17 -10.49
N THR A 7 -4.50 -8.47 -9.88
CA THR A 7 -5.83 -8.33 -10.49
C THR A 7 -5.89 -7.06 -11.34
N PRO A 8 -6.79 -6.98 -12.33
CA PRO A 8 -7.06 -5.74 -13.05
C PRO A 8 -7.33 -4.56 -12.11
N ALA A 9 -8.07 -4.79 -11.03
CA ALA A 9 -8.31 -3.78 -10.00
C ALA A 9 -7.03 -3.28 -9.33
N THR A 10 -6.07 -4.15 -9.01
CA THR A 10 -4.78 -3.73 -8.42
C THR A 10 -3.93 -2.92 -9.40
N ILE A 11 -3.96 -3.28 -10.69
CA ILE A 11 -3.26 -2.56 -11.75
C ILE A 11 -3.85 -1.15 -11.89
N GLU A 12 -5.17 -1.07 -12.07
CA GLU A 12 -5.90 0.19 -12.17
C GLU A 12 -5.64 1.12 -10.97
N MET A 13 -5.61 0.54 -9.77
CA MET A 13 -5.28 1.27 -8.55
C MET A 13 -3.85 1.77 -8.52
N THR A 14 -2.90 1.00 -9.01
CA THR A 14 -1.51 1.42 -9.08
C THR A 14 -1.35 2.57 -10.10
N GLU A 15 -2.02 2.48 -11.25
CA GLU A 15 -2.05 3.53 -12.27
C GLU A 15 -2.65 4.83 -11.74
N LYS A 16 -3.77 4.75 -11.01
CA LYS A 16 -4.38 5.92 -10.35
C LYS A 16 -3.43 6.58 -9.35
N ALA A 17 -2.66 5.81 -8.57
CA ALA A 17 -1.69 6.37 -7.65
C ALA A 17 -0.57 7.09 -8.41
N ASN A 18 -0.03 6.46 -9.46
CA ASN A 18 1.04 7.03 -10.26
C ASN A 18 0.60 8.31 -10.97
N SER A 19 -0.64 8.35 -11.49
CA SER A 19 -1.20 9.58 -12.05
C SER A 19 -1.34 10.69 -11.01
N LEU A 20 -1.73 10.36 -9.77
CA LEU A 20 -1.89 11.35 -8.71
C LEU A 20 -0.56 11.93 -8.24
N PHE A 21 0.52 11.16 -8.22
CA PHE A 21 1.84 11.61 -7.79
C PHE A 21 2.82 11.88 -8.94
N SER A 22 2.30 12.07 -10.15
CA SER A 22 3.07 12.43 -11.35
C SER A 22 3.79 13.76 -11.19
N ASN A 23 4.76 14.03 -12.07
CA ASN A 23 5.44 15.31 -12.13
C ASN A 23 4.48 16.51 -12.30
N ALA A 24 3.40 16.34 -13.06
CA ALA A 24 2.40 17.39 -13.28
C ALA A 24 1.57 17.72 -12.02
N SER A 25 1.41 16.76 -11.10
CA SER A 25 0.49 16.86 -9.97
C SER A 25 1.17 16.88 -8.60
N ILE A 26 2.46 16.53 -8.51
CA ILE A 26 3.17 16.44 -7.23
C ILE A 26 3.21 17.77 -6.47
N GLY A 27 3.25 18.89 -7.20
CA GLY A 27 3.23 20.23 -6.60
C GLY A 27 1.97 20.51 -5.77
N TRP A 28 0.81 20.00 -6.20
CA TRP A 28 -0.45 20.12 -5.45
C TRP A 28 -0.37 19.38 -4.10
N TRP A 29 0.27 18.22 -4.08
CA TRP A 29 0.45 17.43 -2.86
C TRP A 29 1.43 18.03 -1.85
N ARG A 30 2.34 18.89 -2.29
CA ARG A 30 3.27 19.61 -1.41
C ARG A 30 2.62 20.76 -0.65
N GLN A 31 1.43 21.20 -1.07
CA GLN A 31 0.68 22.26 -0.38
C GLN A 31 0.27 21.81 1.03
N THR A 32 0.33 22.71 2.01
CA THR A 32 0.16 22.40 3.43
C THR A 32 -1.11 21.59 3.77
N PRO A 33 -2.32 21.92 3.25
CA PRO A 33 -3.53 21.15 3.59
C PRO A 33 -3.46 19.69 3.14
N GLN A 34 -2.86 19.42 1.98
CA GLN A 34 -2.71 18.09 1.38
C GLN A 34 -1.53 17.34 2.01
N ARG A 35 -0.41 18.04 2.23
CA ARG A 35 0.77 17.49 2.89
C ARG A 35 0.41 16.95 4.28
N ASN A 36 -0.44 17.64 5.03
CA ASN A 36 -0.92 17.22 6.35
C ASN A 36 -1.62 15.85 6.35
N TRP A 37 -2.01 15.31 5.20
CA TRP A 37 -2.61 13.98 5.13
C TRP A 37 -1.55 12.88 5.28
N TYR A 38 -0.30 13.19 4.97
CA TYR A 38 0.85 12.30 5.07
C TYR A 38 1.82 12.71 6.20
N ALA A 39 1.86 14.01 6.53
CA ALA A 39 2.69 14.55 7.60
C ALA A 39 2.22 14.04 8.97
N GLY A 40 3.18 13.61 9.79
CA GLY A 40 2.95 13.01 11.12
C GLY A 40 2.35 13.94 12.19
N VAL A 41 1.66 15.02 11.83
CA VAL A 41 1.11 16.01 12.76
C VAL A 41 -0.34 15.67 13.12
N THR A 42 -0.58 15.41 14.42
CA THR A 42 -1.83 15.25 15.20
C THR A 42 -3.00 14.39 14.67
N THR A 43 -3.12 14.15 13.37
CA THR A 43 -4.13 13.29 12.74
C THR A 43 -3.46 12.41 11.70
N LYS A 44 -2.82 11.33 12.13
CA LYS A 44 -2.36 10.29 11.19
C LYS A 44 -3.59 9.69 10.49
N LYS A 45 -3.94 10.20 9.31
CA LYS A 45 -4.86 9.49 8.43
C LYS A 45 -4.19 8.18 8.05
N LYS A 46 -4.88 7.07 8.28
CA LYS A 46 -4.41 5.76 7.84
C LYS A 46 -4.42 5.74 6.31
N LEU A 47 -3.54 4.96 5.69
CA LEU A 47 -3.44 4.88 4.22
C LEU A 47 -4.81 4.63 3.53
N HIS A 48 -5.69 3.85 4.18
CA HIS A 48 -7.04 3.59 3.67
C HIS A 48 -8.02 4.77 3.82
N GLU A 49 -7.80 5.68 4.77
CA GLU A 49 -8.60 6.90 4.95
C GLU A 49 -8.20 7.97 3.93
N ILE A 50 -6.90 8.05 3.62
CA ILE A 50 -6.38 8.86 2.51
C ILE A 50 -6.94 8.33 1.20
N ALA A 51 -6.88 7.01 0.98
CA ALA A 51 -7.43 6.37 -0.20
C ALA A 51 -8.92 6.72 -0.40
N LYS A 52 -9.73 6.66 0.67
CA LYS A 52 -11.13 7.12 0.65
C LYS A 52 -11.27 8.58 0.24
N ALA A 53 -10.49 9.46 0.85
CA ALA A 53 -10.63 10.90 0.66
C ALA A 53 -10.33 11.36 -0.77
N ILE A 54 -9.44 10.69 -1.50
CA ILE A 54 -9.12 11.00 -2.90
C ILE A 54 -9.78 10.08 -3.92
N ASN A 55 -10.81 9.32 -3.51
CA ASN A 55 -11.49 8.36 -4.37
C ASN A 55 -10.52 7.35 -5.02
N PHE A 56 -9.52 6.91 -4.24
CA PHE A 56 -8.55 5.90 -4.62
C PHE A 56 -9.22 4.52 -4.56
N PHE A 57 -10.02 4.22 -5.58
CA PHE A 57 -10.76 2.96 -5.76
C PHE A 57 -10.79 2.51 -7.22
N PRO A 58 -10.95 1.19 -7.47
CA PRO A 58 -11.19 0.68 -8.81
C PRO A 58 -12.47 1.31 -9.39
N SER A 59 -12.63 1.27 -10.72
CA SER A 59 -13.69 2.00 -11.44
C SER A 59 -15.10 1.60 -11.02
N ASN A 60 -15.25 0.40 -10.48
CA ASN A 60 -16.49 -0.11 -9.91
C ASN A 60 -16.80 0.41 -8.49
N GLY A 61 -15.97 1.30 -7.94
CA GLY A 61 -16.22 2.06 -6.73
C GLY A 61 -15.82 1.34 -5.43
N GLU A 62 -15.89 2.09 -4.31
CA GLU A 62 -15.52 1.60 -2.97
C GLU A 62 -16.37 0.41 -2.50
N THR A 63 -17.67 0.41 -2.83
CA THR A 63 -18.65 -0.56 -2.34
C THR A 63 -18.59 -1.89 -3.07
N SER A 64 -17.88 -1.96 -4.20
CA SER A 64 -17.64 -3.19 -4.96
C SER A 64 -16.86 -4.23 -4.13
N ASN A 65 -16.84 -5.47 -4.61
CA ASN A 65 -16.03 -6.51 -3.97
C ASN A 65 -14.55 -6.15 -4.01
N GLU A 66 -14.08 -5.61 -5.13
CA GLU A 66 -12.72 -5.18 -5.41
C GLU A 66 -12.32 -4.01 -4.50
N GLY A 67 -13.15 -2.97 -4.40
CA GLY A 67 -12.92 -1.81 -3.54
C GLY A 67 -12.87 -2.19 -2.06
N ARG A 68 -13.82 -3.00 -1.58
CA ARG A 68 -13.82 -3.51 -0.20
C ARG A 68 -12.61 -4.37 0.10
N ASN A 69 -12.21 -5.21 -0.85
CA ASN A 69 -11.03 -6.03 -0.76
C ASN A 69 -9.77 -5.14 -0.69
N TRP A 70 -9.62 -4.16 -1.57
CA TRP A 70 -8.51 -3.21 -1.56
C TRP A 70 -8.35 -2.50 -0.21
N ILE A 71 -9.42 -1.93 0.33
CA ILE A 71 -9.41 -1.29 1.65
C ILE A 71 -9.03 -2.26 2.76
N LYS A 72 -9.55 -3.49 2.70
CA LYS A 72 -9.19 -4.54 3.64
C LYS A 72 -7.70 -4.87 3.57
N TRP A 73 -7.11 -4.90 2.38
CA TRP A 73 -5.68 -5.12 2.25
C TRP A 73 -4.85 -3.97 2.82
N LEU A 74 -5.20 -2.71 2.51
CA LEU A 74 -4.53 -1.55 3.11
C LEU A 74 -4.58 -1.60 4.65
N LYS A 75 -5.69 -2.08 5.21
CA LYS A 75 -5.83 -2.34 6.66
C LYS A 75 -5.01 -3.53 7.14
N GLU A 76 -4.95 -4.63 6.39
CA GLU A 76 -4.20 -5.84 6.76
C GLU A 76 -2.67 -5.66 6.66
N MET A 77 -2.19 -4.73 5.81
CA MET A 77 -0.80 -4.29 5.83
C MET A 77 -0.38 -3.71 7.19
N HIS A 78 -1.31 -3.34 8.06
CA HIS A 78 -1.01 -2.85 9.41
C HIS A 78 -0.81 -3.95 10.46
N LYS A 79 -0.89 -5.24 10.12
CA LYS A 79 -0.87 -6.34 11.12
C LYS A 79 0.55 -6.89 11.36
N GLY A 80 1.27 -6.31 12.31
CA GLY A 80 2.57 -6.80 12.82
C GLY A 80 3.09 -5.96 14.00
N SER A 81 4.10 -6.46 14.72
CA SER A 81 4.88 -5.67 15.68
C SER A 81 6.06 -5.01 14.96
N GLY A 82 6.07 -3.69 14.85
CA GLY A 82 7.06 -2.90 14.09
C GLY A 82 6.39 -1.92 13.11
N THR A 83 7.20 -1.13 12.38
CA THR A 83 6.67 -0.22 11.34
C THR A 83 6.04 -1.02 10.21
N THR A 84 4.74 -0.87 10.05
CA THR A 84 3.95 -1.60 9.06
C THR A 84 4.27 -1.13 7.64
N PRO A 85 4.13 -1.97 6.59
CA PRO A 85 4.24 -1.53 5.19
C PRO A 85 3.48 -0.24 4.87
N ALA A 86 2.27 -0.08 5.41
CA ALA A 86 1.49 1.13 5.21
C ALA A 86 2.11 2.36 5.88
N GLU A 87 2.62 2.25 7.11
CA GLU A 87 3.34 3.33 7.78
C GLU A 87 4.66 3.66 7.07
N GLN A 88 5.36 2.65 6.52
CA GLN A 88 6.55 2.85 5.70
C GLN A 88 6.22 3.66 4.44
N ILE A 89 5.15 3.30 3.72
CA ILE A 89 4.66 4.06 2.56
C ILE A 89 4.36 5.51 2.94
N LEU A 90 3.57 5.73 3.99
CA LEU A 90 3.22 7.09 4.43
C LEU A 90 4.45 7.91 4.78
N LYS A 91 5.42 7.32 5.49
CA LYS A 91 6.69 7.99 5.84
C LYS A 91 7.53 8.32 4.61
N ILE A 92 7.61 7.41 3.63
CA ILE A 92 8.35 7.65 2.38
C ILE A 92 7.70 8.78 1.58
N VAL A 93 6.37 8.78 1.49
CA VAL A 93 5.59 9.81 0.78
C VAL A 93 5.74 11.16 1.47
N ASP A 94 5.59 11.21 2.80
CA ASP A 94 5.77 12.46 3.58
C ASP A 94 7.17 13.06 3.38
N HIS A 95 8.22 12.24 3.50
CA HIS A 95 9.58 12.69 3.23
C HIS A 95 9.75 13.19 1.79
N ALA A 96 9.18 12.50 0.79
CA ALA A 96 9.27 12.89 -0.61
C ALA A 96 8.54 14.22 -0.90
N LEU A 97 7.39 14.45 -0.26
CA LEU A 97 6.58 15.66 -0.43
C LEU A 97 7.08 16.84 0.40
N GLY A 98 7.62 16.59 1.59
CA GLY A 98 8.01 17.62 2.55
C GLY A 98 9.50 17.93 2.55
N ASP A 99 10.31 16.90 2.79
CA ASP A 99 11.71 17.07 3.18
C ASP A 99 12.68 17.04 1.98
N ASP A 100 12.21 16.60 0.81
CA ASP A 100 13.01 16.49 -0.39
C ASP A 100 12.39 17.25 -1.58
N PRO A 101 12.73 18.54 -1.78
CA PRO A 101 12.21 19.34 -2.89
C PRO A 101 12.67 18.82 -4.27
N LYS A 102 13.69 17.95 -4.32
CA LYS A 102 14.23 17.37 -5.57
C LYS A 102 13.43 16.17 -6.07
N CYS A 103 12.46 15.68 -5.29
CA CYS A 103 11.55 14.63 -5.72
C CYS A 103 10.54 15.20 -6.73
N ALA A 104 10.71 14.85 -8.00
CA ALA A 104 9.85 15.33 -9.08
C ALA A 104 8.58 14.48 -9.23
N GLU A 105 8.59 13.22 -8.79
CA GLU A 105 7.48 12.28 -8.95
C GLU A 105 7.57 11.18 -7.89
N ILE A 106 6.43 10.59 -7.50
CA ILE A 106 6.41 9.34 -6.74
C ILE A 106 5.74 8.27 -7.58
N PHE A 107 6.43 7.16 -7.79
CA PHE A 107 5.96 6.04 -8.59
C PHE A 107 5.83 4.79 -7.71
N PHE A 108 4.66 4.17 -7.74
CA PHE A 108 4.36 2.92 -7.04
C PHE A 108 4.49 1.75 -8.01
N CYS A 109 5.21 0.72 -7.56
CA CYS A 109 5.34 -0.53 -8.30
C CYS A 109 4.97 -1.69 -7.40
N ILE A 110 3.93 -2.44 -7.75
CA ILE A 110 3.50 -3.62 -6.98
C ILE A 110 3.99 -4.87 -7.70
N ILE A 111 4.82 -5.67 -7.02
CA ILE A 111 5.44 -6.87 -7.61
C ILE A 111 5.06 -8.09 -6.77
N PRO A 112 4.53 -9.16 -7.37
CA PRO A 112 4.33 -10.41 -6.66
C PRO A 112 5.67 -11.12 -6.44
N THR A 113 5.94 -11.55 -5.22
CA THR A 113 7.15 -12.29 -4.84
C THR A 113 6.81 -13.55 -4.06
N SER A 114 7.79 -14.44 -3.89
CA SER A 114 7.66 -15.65 -3.08
C SER A 114 7.60 -15.36 -1.56
N ALA A 115 7.73 -14.10 -1.16
CA ALA A 115 7.67 -13.66 0.23
C ALA A 115 6.33 -14.02 0.88
N ASN A 116 6.36 -14.26 2.19
CA ASN A 116 5.16 -14.58 2.97
C ASN A 116 4.39 -13.33 3.42
N TYR A 117 5.01 -12.15 3.32
CA TYR A 117 4.47 -10.88 3.79
C TYR A 117 4.76 -9.79 2.77
N ALA A 118 4.04 -8.66 2.87
CA ALA A 118 4.33 -7.51 2.03
C ALA A 118 5.56 -6.76 2.56
N THR A 119 6.43 -6.33 1.65
CA THR A 119 7.64 -5.54 1.93
C THR A 119 7.64 -4.28 1.08
N VAL A 120 8.19 -3.18 1.62
CA VAL A 120 8.22 -1.88 0.94
C VAL A 120 9.66 -1.43 0.82
N THR A 121 10.11 -1.20 -0.40
CA THR A 121 11.49 -0.81 -0.71
C THR A 121 11.47 0.52 -1.45
N PRO A 122 11.94 1.63 -0.84
CA PRO A 122 12.12 2.90 -1.53
C PRO A 122 13.43 2.91 -2.35
N SER A 123 13.38 3.50 -3.53
CA SER A 123 14.56 3.80 -4.35
C SER A 123 14.42 5.16 -5.04
N LYS A 124 15.53 5.74 -5.51
CA LYS A 124 15.55 6.98 -6.29
C LYS A 124 16.03 6.64 -7.70
N VAL A 125 15.32 7.12 -8.71
CA VAL A 125 15.67 6.94 -10.12
C VAL A 125 15.76 8.30 -10.79
N GLY A 126 16.80 8.53 -11.59
CA GLY A 126 17.03 9.79 -12.29
C GLY A 126 18.11 10.67 -11.64
N PRO A 127 18.30 11.90 -12.16
CA PRO A 127 19.38 12.78 -11.73
C PRO A 127 19.16 13.32 -10.30
N PRO A 128 20.23 13.67 -9.57
CA PRO A 128 20.13 14.11 -8.17
C PRO A 128 19.23 15.33 -7.94
N ASN A 129 19.05 16.19 -8.95
CA ASN A 129 18.30 17.45 -8.85
C ASN A 129 16.82 17.34 -9.26
N ALA A 130 16.42 16.22 -9.85
CA ALA A 130 15.04 15.94 -10.22
C ALA A 130 14.90 14.42 -10.38
N TYR A 131 14.49 13.74 -9.31
CA TYR A 131 14.41 12.28 -9.30
C TYR A 131 12.98 11.80 -9.08
N THR A 132 12.68 10.60 -9.57
CA THR A 132 11.45 9.86 -9.27
C THR A 132 11.70 8.98 -8.05
N ARG A 133 10.86 9.13 -7.02
CA ARG A 133 10.83 8.23 -5.86
C ARG A 133 10.06 6.97 -6.26
N LEU A 134 10.76 5.87 -6.46
CA LEU A 134 10.15 4.58 -6.72
C LEU A 134 9.88 3.86 -5.40
N ILE A 135 8.62 3.53 -5.14
CA ILE A 135 8.14 2.77 -3.98
C ILE A 135 7.73 1.38 -4.48
N THR A 136 8.61 0.40 -4.28
CA THR A 136 8.32 -0.99 -4.65
C THR A 136 7.62 -1.69 -3.49
N ILE A 137 6.41 -2.20 -3.74
CA ILE A 137 5.61 -2.96 -2.80
C ILE A 137 5.62 -4.42 -3.28
N GLU A 138 6.45 -5.23 -2.64
CA GLU A 138 6.48 -6.66 -2.91
C GLU A 138 5.33 -7.32 -2.15
N THR A 139 4.60 -8.21 -2.81
CA THR A 139 3.41 -8.85 -2.25
C THR A 139 3.47 -10.37 -2.41
N PRO A 140 2.90 -11.16 -1.51
CA PRO A 140 2.89 -12.61 -1.67
C PRO A 140 2.13 -13.04 -2.94
N THR A 141 2.68 -14.00 -3.69
CA THR A 141 1.95 -14.61 -4.81
C THR A 141 0.63 -15.28 -4.36
N LEU A 142 -0.30 -15.48 -5.30
CA LEU A 142 -1.52 -16.24 -5.07
C LEU A 142 -1.26 -17.63 -4.47
N ALA A 143 -0.25 -18.33 -4.99
CA ALA A 143 0.13 -19.65 -4.52
C ALA A 143 0.60 -19.60 -3.06
N THR A 144 1.45 -18.63 -2.72
CA THR A 144 1.94 -18.41 -1.36
C THR A 144 0.77 -18.10 -0.41
N MET A 145 -0.16 -17.24 -0.80
CA MET A 145 -1.33 -16.91 0.01
C MET A 145 -2.24 -18.13 0.23
N LYS A 146 -2.55 -18.89 -0.82
CA LYS A 146 -3.35 -20.14 -0.70
C LYS A 146 -2.68 -21.11 0.27
N ARG A 147 -1.36 -21.27 0.18
CA ARG A 147 -0.57 -22.11 1.11
C ARG A 147 -0.68 -21.63 2.55
N MET A 148 -0.54 -20.33 2.80
CA MET A 148 -0.66 -19.75 4.14
C MET A 148 -2.06 -19.91 4.74
N VAL A 149 -3.11 -19.69 3.94
CA VAL A 149 -4.50 -19.88 4.36
C VAL A 149 -4.74 -21.34 4.76
N ARG A 150 -4.31 -22.29 3.92
CA ARG A 150 -4.40 -23.73 4.22
C ARG A 150 -3.66 -24.07 5.52
N ARG A 151 -2.45 -23.55 5.72
CA ARG A 151 -1.66 -23.78 6.94
C ARG A 151 -2.37 -23.25 8.18
N ARG A 152 -2.92 -22.03 8.13
CA ARG A 152 -3.70 -21.44 9.24
C ARG A 152 -4.99 -22.22 9.53
N ALA A 153 -5.71 -22.65 8.48
CA ALA A 153 -6.91 -23.45 8.65
C ALA A 153 -6.61 -24.81 9.29
N ALA A 154 -5.54 -25.48 8.88
CA ALA A 154 -5.09 -26.73 9.48
C ALA A 154 -4.68 -26.55 10.95
N ALA A 155 -3.95 -25.49 11.28
CA ALA A 155 -3.58 -25.16 12.67
C ALA A 155 -4.81 -24.95 13.56
N ARG A 156 -5.82 -24.22 13.07
CA ARG A 156 -7.10 -24.02 13.78
C ARG A 156 -7.86 -25.33 13.99
N ARG A 157 -7.86 -26.23 12.99
CA ARG A 157 -8.47 -27.56 13.12
C ARG A 157 -7.77 -28.36 14.23
N LYS A 158 -6.43 -28.43 14.22
CA LYS A 158 -5.64 -29.13 15.26
C LYS A 158 -5.87 -28.56 16.66
N ALA A 159 -5.93 -27.24 16.81
CA ALA A 159 -6.19 -26.59 18.10
C ALA A 159 -7.59 -26.90 18.65
N ARG A 160 -8.60 -27.05 17.78
CA ARG A 160 -9.95 -27.46 18.17
C ARG A 160 -10.01 -28.91 18.65
N THR A 161 -9.27 -29.82 18.01
CA THR A 161 -9.23 -31.24 18.44
C THR A 161 -8.54 -31.38 19.80
N LYS A 162 -7.44 -30.64 20.03
CA LYS A 162 -6.70 -30.66 21.30
C LYS A 162 -7.48 -30.08 22.50
N LYS A 163 -8.52 -29.27 22.24
CA LYS A 163 -9.37 -28.67 23.29
C LYS A 163 -10.58 -29.55 23.64
N LYS A 164 -10.78 -30.64 22.88
CA LYS A 164 -11.86 -31.62 23.09
C LYS A 164 -11.38 -32.94 23.70
N SER A 165 -10.05 -33.17 23.76
CA SER A 165 -9.43 -34.22 24.58
C SER A 165 -9.08 -33.65 25.94
#